data_AF-A0A1V6CJK1-F1
#
_entry.id   AF-A0A1V6CJK1-F1
#
_cell.length_a   1.000
_cell.length_b   1.000
_cell.length_c   1.000
_cell.angle_alpha   90.00
_cell.angle_beta   90.00
_cell.angle_gamma   90.00
#
_symmetry.space_group_name_H-M   'P 1'
#
loop_
_entity.id
_entity.type
_entity.pdbx_description
1 polymer ?
#
loop_
_entity_poly.entity_id
_entity_poly.type
_entity_poly.pdbx_seq_one_letter_code
_entity_poly.pdbx_strand_id
1 'polypeptide(L)'
;MDIDEKLDYVKTHYPGGAEKLTRLLNKKDALMSGNVYGEKMTGRQFSLVFTSLLEAAFEKARILETLAKNDSTIDDLSVATGMRLQQVFDHMKDLLGRNMVEISGYAGREAVFKKVRR
;
A
#
# COMPACT_ATOMS: atom_id res chain seq x y z
N MET A 1 -10.38 -11.28 -2.17
CA MET A 1 -10.96 -9.92 -2.20
C MET A 1 -10.93 -9.42 -3.62
N ASP A 2 -12.05 -8.90 -4.07
CA ASP A 2 -12.15 -8.22 -5.37
C ASP A 2 -11.48 -6.83 -5.32
N ILE A 3 -11.53 -6.10 -6.44
CA ILE A 3 -10.90 -4.78 -6.57
C ILE A 3 -11.56 -3.75 -5.65
N ASP A 4 -12.88 -3.78 -5.53
CA ASP A 4 -13.65 -2.78 -4.79
C ASP A 4 -13.47 -2.99 -3.28
N GLU A 5 -13.53 -4.23 -2.81
CA GLU A 5 -13.23 -4.64 -1.44
C GLU A 5 -11.81 -4.24 -1.03
N LYS A 6 -10.82 -4.48 -1.89
CA LYS A 6 -9.43 -4.07 -1.61
C LYS A 6 -9.33 -2.55 -1.54
N LEU A 7 -9.99 -1.83 -2.44
CA LEU A 7 -9.94 -0.38 -2.45
C LEU A 7 -10.58 0.21 -1.18
N ASP A 8 -11.70 -0.35 -0.72
CA ASP A 8 -12.36 0.09 0.52
C ASP A 8 -11.55 -0.22 1.77
N TYR A 9 -10.86 -1.37 1.79
CA TYR A 9 -9.90 -1.69 2.83
C TYR A 9 -8.74 -0.69 2.86
N VAL A 10 -8.19 -0.33 1.69
CA VAL A 10 -7.13 0.70 1.57
C VAL A 10 -7.65 2.07 2.02
N LYS A 11 -8.88 2.46 1.67
CA LYS A 11 -9.47 3.73 2.14
C LYS A 11 -9.49 3.82 3.66
N THR A 12 -9.78 2.72 4.33
CA THR A 12 -9.89 2.65 5.79
C THR A 12 -8.52 2.75 6.47
N HIS A 13 -7.54 1.97 6.01
CA HIS A 13 -6.26 1.82 6.72
C HIS A 13 -5.09 2.63 6.15
N TYR A 14 -5.18 3.05 4.88
CA TYR A 14 -4.19 3.87 4.19
C TYR A 14 -4.85 4.94 3.26
N PRO A 15 -5.52 5.96 3.83
CA PRO A 15 -6.32 6.92 3.06
C PRO A 15 -5.54 7.64 1.95
N GLY A 16 -4.29 8.06 2.22
CA GLY A 16 -3.45 8.72 1.22
C GLY A 16 -3.03 7.80 0.05
N GLY A 17 -3.00 6.48 0.27
CA GLY A 17 -2.85 5.50 -0.80
C GLY A 17 -4.11 5.38 -1.64
N ALA A 18 -5.27 5.31 -0.98
CA ALA A 18 -6.57 5.24 -1.64
C ALA A 18 -6.84 6.47 -2.51
N GLU A 19 -6.55 7.68 -2.04
CA GLU A 19 -6.74 8.91 -2.83
C GLU A 19 -5.99 8.86 -4.17
N LYS A 20 -4.75 8.36 -4.17
CA LYS A 20 -3.96 8.21 -5.39
C LYS A 20 -4.58 7.20 -6.35
N LEU A 21 -5.06 6.07 -5.82
CA LEU A 21 -5.73 5.03 -6.61
C LEU A 21 -7.05 5.53 -7.19
N THR A 22 -7.88 6.23 -6.41
CA THR A 22 -9.13 6.83 -6.87
C THR A 22 -8.88 7.89 -7.94
N ARG A 23 -7.86 8.75 -7.77
CA ARG A 23 -7.47 9.72 -8.82
C ARG A 23 -7.04 9.03 -10.11
N LEU A 24 -6.36 7.88 -10.02
CA LEU A 24 -5.96 7.10 -11.20
C LEU A 24 -7.16 6.45 -11.89
N LEU A 25 -8.11 5.90 -11.12
CA LEU A 25 -9.37 5.37 -11.65
C LEU A 25 -10.17 6.44 -12.41
N ASN A 26 -10.29 7.64 -11.84
CA ASN A 26 -11.02 8.75 -12.48
C ASN A 26 -10.37 9.21 -13.80
N LYS A 27 -9.09 8.91 -14.02
CA LYS A 27 -8.37 9.22 -15.27
C LYS A 27 -8.43 8.08 -16.29
N LYS A 28 -9.02 6.94 -15.97
CA LYS A 28 -9.04 5.76 -16.84
C LYS A 28 -9.58 6.08 -18.22
N ASP A 29 -10.72 6.76 -18.30
CA ASP A 29 -11.35 7.10 -19.59
C ASP A 29 -10.47 8.03 -20.44
N ALA A 30 -9.82 9.02 -19.81
CA ALA A 30 -8.88 9.90 -20.49
C ALA A 30 -7.62 9.15 -21.00
N LEU A 31 -7.14 8.15 -20.26
CA LEU A 31 -6.01 7.32 -20.69
C LEU A 31 -6.39 6.38 -21.86
N MET A 32 -7.66 5.97 -21.93
CA MET A 32 -8.18 5.16 -23.02
C MET A 32 -8.50 5.99 -24.26
N SER A 33 -8.93 7.26 -24.10
CA SER A 33 -9.19 8.17 -25.23
C SER A 33 -7.91 8.57 -25.97
N GLY A 34 -6.79 8.63 -25.25
CA GLY A 34 -5.46 8.86 -25.78
C GLY A 34 -4.85 10.20 -25.43
N ASN A 35 -3.52 10.28 -25.50
CA ASN A 35 -2.77 11.52 -25.25
C ASN A 35 -2.64 12.38 -26.51
N VAL A 36 -1.99 13.54 -26.39
CA VAL A 36 -1.74 14.49 -27.50
C VAL A 36 -0.95 13.87 -28.66
N TYR A 37 -0.21 12.78 -28.40
CA TYR A 37 0.55 12.02 -29.39
C TYR A 37 -0.25 10.86 -30.01
N GLY A 38 -1.53 10.71 -29.65
CA GLY A 38 -2.41 9.64 -30.15
C GLY A 38 -2.19 8.28 -29.47
N GLU A 39 -1.30 8.19 -28.47
CA GLU A 39 -1.07 6.96 -27.72
C GLU A 39 -2.22 6.69 -26.78
N LYS A 40 -2.74 5.46 -26.79
CA LYS A 40 -3.89 5.03 -25.99
C LYS A 40 -3.53 3.83 -25.15
N MET A 41 -3.99 3.82 -23.92
CA MET A 41 -3.93 2.63 -23.09
C MET A 41 -5.15 1.75 -23.35
N THR A 42 -4.91 0.46 -23.56
CA THR A 42 -5.99 -0.54 -23.57
C THR A 42 -6.47 -0.78 -22.14
N GLY A 43 -7.73 -1.23 -22.01
CA GLY A 43 -8.27 -1.63 -20.70
C GLY A 43 -7.41 -2.69 -20.01
N ARG A 44 -6.83 -3.64 -20.76
CA ARG A 44 -5.92 -4.66 -20.24
C ARG A 44 -4.63 -4.06 -19.67
N GLN A 45 -4.00 -3.12 -20.38
CA GLN A 45 -2.81 -2.42 -19.88
C GLN A 45 -3.13 -1.62 -18.61
N PHE A 46 -4.30 -0.99 -18.55
CA PHE A 46 -4.74 -0.28 -17.35
C PHE A 46 -4.90 -1.24 -16.17
N SER A 47 -5.61 -2.34 -16.37
CA SER A 47 -5.82 -3.33 -15.32
C SER A 47 -4.51 -3.94 -14.83
N LEU A 48 -3.52 -4.16 -15.69
CA LEU A 48 -2.21 -4.67 -15.28
C LEU A 48 -1.50 -3.70 -14.33
N VAL A 49 -1.45 -2.42 -14.68
CA VAL A 49 -0.81 -1.40 -13.84
C VAL A 49 -1.61 -1.16 -12.57
N PHE A 50 -2.93 -0.97 -12.70
CA PHE A 50 -3.80 -0.63 -11.59
C PHE A 50 -3.85 -1.75 -10.54
N THR A 51 -3.99 -3.01 -10.97
CA THR A 51 -4.04 -4.15 -10.03
C THR A 51 -2.75 -4.26 -9.23
N SER A 52 -1.58 -4.09 -9.85
CA SER A 52 -0.31 -4.12 -9.12
C SER A 52 -0.18 -2.98 -8.10
N LEU A 53 -0.66 -1.78 -8.45
CA LEU A 53 -0.67 -0.63 -7.52
C LEU A 53 -1.66 -0.83 -6.37
N LEU A 54 -2.84 -1.37 -6.65
CA LEU A 54 -3.84 -1.71 -5.65
C LEU A 54 -3.31 -2.77 -4.69
N GLU A 55 -2.64 -3.81 -5.20
CA GLU A 55 -2.05 -4.85 -4.36
C GLU A 55 -1.02 -4.25 -3.39
N ALA A 56 -0.08 -3.46 -3.91
CA ALA A 56 0.94 -2.83 -3.06
C ALA A 56 0.33 -1.90 -2.00
N ALA A 57 -0.75 -1.18 -2.33
CA ALA A 57 -1.46 -0.34 -1.37
C ALA A 57 -2.22 -1.17 -0.32
N PHE A 58 -2.83 -2.28 -0.74
CA PHE A 58 -3.51 -3.23 0.14
C PHE A 58 -2.54 -3.88 1.12
N GLU A 59 -1.36 -4.29 0.65
CA GLU A 59 -0.31 -4.84 1.50
C GLU A 59 0.15 -3.82 2.56
N LYS A 60 0.39 -2.56 2.17
CA LYS A 60 0.69 -1.47 3.12
C LYS A 60 -0.43 -1.22 4.12
N ALA A 61 -1.69 -1.25 3.66
CA ALA A 61 -2.86 -1.10 4.51
C ALA A 61 -2.92 -2.20 5.59
N ARG A 62 -2.61 -3.46 5.23
CA ARG A 62 -2.55 -4.57 6.20
C ARG A 62 -1.44 -4.39 7.23
N ILE A 63 -0.26 -3.95 6.81
CA ILE A 63 0.84 -3.62 7.74
C ILE A 63 0.40 -2.53 8.72
N LEU A 64 -0.23 -1.46 8.22
CA LEU A 64 -0.72 -0.36 9.05
C LEU A 64 -1.88 -0.77 9.97
N GLU A 65 -2.71 -1.74 9.59
CA GLU A 65 -3.72 -2.30 10.48
C GLU A 65 -3.05 -3.08 11.62
N THR A 66 -2.09 -3.95 11.32
CA THR A 66 -1.36 -4.73 12.33
C THR A 66 -0.65 -3.80 13.33
N LEU A 67 0.05 -2.78 12.82
CA LEU A 67 0.74 -1.78 13.64
C LEU A 67 -0.19 -0.83 14.40
N ALA A 68 -1.48 -0.75 14.02
CA ALA A 68 -2.46 -0.01 14.80
C ALA A 68 -2.89 -0.78 16.05
N LYS A 69 -2.77 -2.11 16.04
CA LYS A 69 -3.11 -2.99 17.17
C LYS A 69 -1.95 -3.07 18.14
N ASN A 70 -0.76 -3.40 17.65
CA ASN A 70 0.45 -3.58 18.47
C ASN A 70 1.70 -3.11 17.72
N ASP A 71 2.69 -2.65 18.47
CA ASP A 71 4.05 -2.46 17.98
C ASP A 71 4.62 -3.83 17.56
N SER A 72 5.39 -3.90 16.47
CA SER A 72 5.87 -5.18 15.93
C SER A 72 7.19 -5.03 15.17
N THR A 73 7.96 -6.12 15.08
CA THR A 73 9.15 -6.19 14.22
C THR A 73 8.76 -6.58 12.80
N ILE A 74 9.73 -6.52 11.87
CA ILE A 74 9.50 -6.94 10.48
C ILE A 74 9.16 -8.43 10.38
N ASP A 75 9.77 -9.24 11.24
CA ASP A 75 9.56 -10.68 11.28
C ASP A 75 8.15 -11.00 11.75
N ASP A 76 7.70 -10.36 12.83
CA ASP A 76 6.33 -10.47 13.33
C ASP A 76 5.30 -10.02 12.29
N LEU A 77 5.58 -8.90 11.59
CA LEU A 77 4.73 -8.39 10.52
C LEU A 77 4.65 -9.36 9.34
N SER A 78 5.75 -10.00 8.97
CA SER A 78 5.78 -11.02 7.91
C SER A 78 4.87 -12.20 8.25
N VAL A 79 4.92 -12.69 9.49
CA VAL A 79 4.04 -13.76 9.97
C VAL A 79 2.57 -13.31 10.01
N ALA A 80 2.29 -12.15 10.61
CA ALA A 80 0.92 -11.65 10.78
C ALA A 80 0.23 -11.33 9.45
N THR A 81 0.98 -10.86 8.46
CA THR A 81 0.44 -10.49 7.15
C THR A 81 0.51 -11.63 6.12
N GLY A 82 1.33 -12.65 6.36
CA GLY A 82 1.62 -13.72 5.39
C GLY A 82 2.48 -13.26 4.21
N MET A 83 3.10 -12.08 4.30
CA MET A 83 3.99 -11.53 3.27
C MET A 83 5.42 -12.02 3.48
N ARG A 84 6.24 -12.05 2.43
CA ARG A 84 7.68 -12.34 2.58
C ARG A 84 8.38 -11.19 3.30
N LEU A 85 9.40 -11.49 4.10
CA LEU A 85 10.23 -10.52 4.81
C LEU A 85 10.69 -9.35 3.93
N GLN A 86 11.22 -9.65 2.74
CA GLN A 86 11.67 -8.64 1.79
C GLN A 86 10.53 -7.68 1.37
N GLN A 87 9.33 -8.21 1.13
CA GLN A 87 8.17 -7.40 0.75
C GLN A 87 7.74 -6.48 1.90
N VAL A 88 7.70 -7.01 3.12
CA VAL A 88 7.39 -6.21 4.32
C VAL A 88 8.43 -5.10 4.49
N PHE A 89 9.72 -5.43 4.37
CA PHE A 89 10.80 -4.45 4.49
C PHE A 89 10.70 -3.33 3.44
N ASP A 90 10.42 -3.66 2.19
CA ASP A 90 10.27 -2.67 1.11
C ASP A 90 9.05 -1.76 1.34
N HIS A 91 7.93 -2.31 1.82
CA HIS A 91 6.77 -1.50 2.20
C HIS A 91 7.03 -0.63 3.42
N MET A 92 7.72 -1.16 4.44
CA MET A 92 8.10 -0.41 5.63
C MET A 92 9.00 0.78 5.31
N LYS A 93 9.92 0.65 4.35
CA LYS A 93 10.73 1.78 3.86
C LYS A 93 9.87 2.91 3.28
N ASP A 94 8.91 2.58 2.42
CA ASP A 94 8.00 3.60 1.85
C ASP A 94 7.11 4.23 2.96
N LEU A 95 6.64 3.44 3.92
CA LEU A 95 5.82 3.93 5.03
C LEU A 95 6.62 4.83 5.99
N LEU A 96 7.87 4.49 6.29
CA LEU A 96 8.81 5.32 7.06
C LEU A 96 9.07 6.64 6.35
N GLY A 97 9.38 6.60 5.05
CA GLY A 97 9.61 7.80 4.24
C GLY A 97 8.39 8.74 4.16
N ARG A 98 7.18 8.22 4.43
CA ARG A 98 5.92 8.97 4.48
C ARG A 98 5.50 9.38 5.89
N ASN A 99 6.31 9.10 6.91
CA ASN A 99 6.00 9.35 8.32
C ASN A 99 4.68 8.69 8.77
N MET A 100 4.38 7.49 8.24
CA MET A 100 3.21 6.70 8.62
C MET A 100 3.51 5.71 9.75
N VAL A 101 4.78 5.31 9.86
CA VAL A 101 5.31 4.43 10.91
C VAL A 101 6.60 5.04 11.45
N GLU A 102 6.94 4.71 12.69
CA GLU A 102 8.18 5.15 13.34
C GLU A 102 8.78 4.00 14.15
N ILE A 103 10.08 4.08 14.42
CA ILE A 103 10.78 3.12 15.29
C ILE A 103 10.48 3.52 16.73
N SER A 104 9.82 2.64 17.49
CA SER A 104 9.52 2.86 18.90
C SER A 104 10.61 2.34 19.84
N GLY A 105 11.46 1.45 19.35
CA GLY A 105 12.59 0.91 20.10
C GLY A 105 13.24 -0.27 19.39
N TYR A 106 13.91 -1.11 20.16
CA TYR A 106 14.58 -2.32 19.66
C TYR A 106 14.28 -3.51 20.57
N ALA A 107 13.96 -4.65 19.97
CA ALA A 107 13.88 -5.95 20.62
C ALA A 107 15.16 -6.73 20.27
N GLY A 108 16.18 -6.62 21.13
CA GLY A 108 17.51 -7.15 20.83
C GLY A 108 18.17 -6.41 19.68
N ARG A 109 18.32 -7.05 18.51
CA ARG A 109 18.88 -6.45 17.28
C ARG A 109 17.82 -5.99 16.29
N GLU A 110 16.55 -6.26 16.55
CA GLU A 110 15.45 -5.94 15.65
C GLU A 110 14.80 -4.61 16.02
N ALA A 111 14.53 -3.77 15.03
CA ALA A 111 13.77 -2.56 15.23
C ALA A 111 12.30 -2.89 15.45
N VAL A 112 11.71 -2.30 16.48
CA VAL A 112 10.29 -2.37 16.76
C VAL A 112 9.63 -1.13 16.17
N PHE A 113 8.61 -1.36 15.34
CA PHE A 113 7.89 -0.30 14.65
C PHE A 113 6.50 -0.10 15.27
N LYS A 114 6.03 1.14 15.22
CA LYS A 114 4.65 1.50 15.56
C LYS A 114 4.06 2.43 14.52
N LYS A 115 2.72 2.45 14.44
CA LYS A 115 2.00 3.39 13.59
C LYS A 115 2.03 4.79 14.21
N VAL A 116 2.32 5.81 13.39
CA VAL A 116 2.19 7.21 13.80
C VAL A 116 0.70 7.53 13.92
N ARG A 117 0.26 7.90 15.12
CA ARG A 117 -1.11 8.38 15.37
C ARG A 117 -1.14 9.87 15.00
N ARG A 118 -1.84 10.21 13.91
CA ARG A 118 -2.13 11.59 13.54
C ARG A 118 -3.60 11.88 13.78
#